data_AF-A0A1M3LQN0-F1
#
_entry.id   AF-A0A1M3LQN0-F1
#
_cell.length_a   1.000
_cell.length_b   1.000
_cell.length_c   1.000
_cell.angle_alpha   90.00
_cell.angle_beta   90.00
_cell.angle_gamma   90.00
#
_symmetry.space_group_name_H-M   'P 1'
#
loop_
_entity.id
_entity.type
_entity.pdbx_description
1 polymer ?
#
loop_
_entity_poly.entity_id
_entity_poly.type
_entity_poly.pdbx_seq_one_letter_code
_entity_poly.pdbx_strand_id
1 'polypeptide(L)'
;MLAFVLSVLIATALVAAGTALIVIQSPSHSLGLDLVAIFALTVFIYGPLLLGSVTSYWDVRGSAGSRASFRRYLWVVLGIEALAAIAIVVYSVMAGTPIWFPIVFIVGGAVLTVAGLTIGRALHRHEQAHPRADESWRPVSRHEVSRKVLGIAVTFVAIFIVGLVVFGLLGASDGAPSLGDQLTFAFQFATIGAALTAILVSVPLNRRLRSTVGGDFGTIRTVGKVVLGNKEVELDHAGQVAAAKYATIIPTILGFQLSYLTLLYLGLGTQQVRMILGGRNEAFNIGFTILLIAILVAFIPYVVVRIRRARTYAREHGELLASDDSSWPASTP
;
A
#
# COMPACT_ATOMS: atom_id res chain seq x y z
N MET A 1 11.76 -2.22 -8.79
CA MET A 1 11.41 -0.77 -8.77
C MET A 1 10.56 -0.40 -9.97
N LEU A 2 11.01 -0.67 -11.19
CA LEU A 2 10.24 -0.43 -12.42
C LEU A 2 8.83 -1.06 -12.39
N ALA A 3 8.71 -2.33 -12.02
CA ALA A 3 7.41 -3.02 -11.94
C ALA A 3 6.43 -2.35 -10.95
N PHE A 4 6.92 -1.83 -9.82
CA PHE A 4 6.10 -1.11 -8.85
C PHE A 4 5.63 0.23 -9.42
N VAL A 5 6.55 1.02 -9.98
CA VAL A 5 6.21 2.31 -10.61
C VAL A 5 5.20 2.11 -11.75
N LEU A 6 5.43 1.11 -12.62
CA LEU A 6 4.53 0.78 -13.72
C LEU A 6 3.15 0.35 -13.21
N SER A 7 3.09 -0.46 -12.14
CA SER A 7 1.82 -0.87 -11.54
C SER A 7 1.03 0.32 -10.98
N VAL A 8 1.71 1.28 -10.33
CA VAL A 8 1.08 2.50 -9.83
C VAL A 8 0.58 3.35 -10.99
N LEU A 9 1.38 3.58 -12.03
CA LEU A 9 0.98 4.35 -13.21
C LEU A 9 -0.21 3.74 -13.93
N ILE A 10 -0.21 2.42 -14.14
CA ILE A 10 -1.33 1.70 -14.76
C ILE A 10 -2.58 1.80 -13.88
N ALA A 11 -2.44 1.57 -12.57
CA ALA A 11 -3.57 1.70 -11.64
C ALA A 11 -4.17 3.11 -11.67
N THR A 12 -3.33 4.14 -11.61
CA THR A 12 -3.77 5.54 -11.67
C THR A 12 -4.46 5.85 -13.01
N ALA A 13 -3.90 5.40 -14.13
CA ALA A 13 -4.51 5.59 -15.45
C ALA A 13 -5.87 4.87 -15.56
N LEU A 14 -5.98 3.64 -15.04
CA LEU A 14 -7.24 2.88 -15.03
C LEU A 14 -8.28 3.52 -14.12
N VAL A 15 -7.89 4.02 -12.95
CA VAL A 15 -8.80 4.76 -12.06
C VAL A 15 -9.30 6.01 -12.77
N ALA A 16 -8.40 6.81 -13.34
CA ALA A 16 -8.76 8.04 -14.04
C ALA A 16 -9.70 7.77 -15.24
N ALA A 17 -9.37 6.78 -16.07
CA ALA A 17 -10.18 6.38 -17.22
C ALA A 17 -11.53 5.81 -16.78
N GLY A 18 -11.56 4.97 -15.75
CA GLY A 18 -12.79 4.41 -15.19
C GLY A 18 -13.71 5.48 -14.61
N THR A 19 -13.16 6.42 -13.84
CA THR A 19 -13.91 7.57 -13.31
C THR A 19 -14.42 8.46 -14.42
N ALA A 20 -13.60 8.79 -15.43
CA ALA A 20 -14.06 9.57 -16.58
C ALA A 20 -15.20 8.86 -17.33
N LEU A 21 -15.09 7.55 -17.53
CA LEU A 21 -16.12 6.74 -18.18
C LEU A 21 -17.43 6.72 -17.37
N ILE A 22 -17.35 6.59 -16.04
CA ILE A 22 -18.49 6.73 -15.12
C ILE A 22 -19.15 8.10 -15.25
N VAL A 23 -18.37 9.19 -15.28
CA VAL A 23 -18.92 10.55 -15.36
C VAL A 23 -19.57 10.83 -16.72
N ILE A 24 -18.95 10.38 -17.82
CA ILE A 24 -19.43 10.68 -19.17
C ILE A 24 -20.68 9.88 -19.54
N GLN A 25 -20.79 8.64 -19.07
CA GLN A 25 -21.82 7.69 -19.52
C GLN A 25 -23.04 7.62 -18.60
N SER A 26 -23.08 8.41 -17.52
CA SER A 26 -24.15 8.36 -16.54
C SER A 26 -25.12 9.53 -16.71
N PRO A 27 -26.35 9.29 -17.20
CA PRO A 27 -27.38 10.31 -17.33
C PRO A 27 -27.78 10.99 -16.02
N SER A 28 -27.64 10.28 -14.90
CA SER A 28 -27.99 10.79 -13.56
C SER A 28 -26.83 10.63 -12.59
N HIS A 29 -26.52 11.70 -11.86
CA HIS A 29 -25.54 11.70 -10.80
C HIS A 29 -26.22 11.85 -9.45
N SER A 30 -25.83 11.00 -8.51
CA SER A 30 -26.14 11.20 -7.10
C SER A 30 -24.98 10.67 -6.28
N LEU A 31 -24.73 11.31 -5.14
CA LEU A 31 -23.64 10.98 -4.24
C LEU A 31 -23.59 9.48 -3.88
N GLY A 32 -24.75 8.88 -3.62
CA GLY A 32 -24.83 7.46 -3.28
C GLY A 32 -24.45 6.55 -4.45
N LEU A 33 -24.89 6.89 -5.67
CA LEU A 33 -24.58 6.12 -6.88
C LEU A 33 -23.11 6.25 -7.26
N ASP A 34 -22.55 7.47 -7.23
CA ASP A 34 -21.15 7.70 -7.58
C ASP A 34 -20.21 7.00 -6.59
N LEU A 35 -20.55 6.98 -5.29
CA LEU A 35 -19.82 6.21 -4.28
C LEU A 35 -19.81 4.71 -4.57
N VAL A 36 -20.96 4.15 -4.97
CA VAL A 36 -21.08 2.72 -5.32
C VAL A 36 -20.21 2.40 -6.54
N ALA A 37 -20.23 3.25 -7.57
CA ALA A 37 -19.41 3.07 -8.77
C ALA A 37 -17.91 3.21 -8.48
N ILE A 38 -17.50 4.21 -7.71
CA ILE A 38 -16.10 4.42 -7.31
C ILE A 38 -15.61 3.26 -6.44
N PHE A 39 -16.44 2.76 -5.52
CA PHE A 39 -16.12 1.59 -4.72
C PHE A 39 -15.89 0.36 -5.61
N ALA A 40 -16.82 0.07 -6.53
CA ALA A 40 -16.70 -1.06 -7.44
C ALA A 40 -15.43 -0.95 -8.33
N LEU A 41 -15.18 0.24 -8.89
CA LEU A 41 -13.97 0.52 -9.67
C LEU A 41 -12.68 0.28 -8.86
N THR A 42 -12.65 0.77 -7.62
CA THR A 42 -11.51 0.61 -6.72
C THR A 42 -11.28 -0.88 -6.43
N VAL A 43 -12.33 -1.65 -6.19
CA VAL A 43 -12.22 -3.10 -5.97
C VAL A 43 -11.67 -3.80 -7.21
N PHE A 44 -12.22 -3.52 -8.41
CA PHE A 44 -11.79 -4.18 -9.64
C PHE A 44 -10.35 -3.85 -10.06
N ILE A 45 -9.80 -2.73 -9.61
CA ILE A 45 -8.40 -2.36 -9.90
C ILE A 45 -7.47 -2.89 -8.80
N TYR A 46 -7.76 -2.56 -7.53
CA TYR A 46 -6.84 -2.86 -6.44
C TYR A 46 -6.92 -4.30 -5.95
N GLY A 47 -8.06 -4.98 -6.06
CA GLY A 47 -8.20 -6.40 -5.71
C GLY A 47 -7.20 -7.28 -6.47
N PRO A 48 -7.18 -7.21 -7.82
CA PRO A 48 -6.22 -7.92 -8.65
C PRO A 48 -4.77 -7.53 -8.39
N LEU A 49 -4.49 -6.25 -8.20
CA LEU A 49 -3.14 -5.74 -7.91
C LEU A 49 -2.62 -6.28 -6.58
N LEU A 50 -3.47 -6.35 -5.56
CA LEU A 50 -3.13 -6.94 -4.27
C LEU A 50 -2.86 -8.44 -4.40
N LEU A 51 -3.68 -9.18 -5.15
CA LEU A 51 -3.44 -10.60 -5.43
C LEU A 51 -2.12 -10.83 -6.18
N GLY A 52 -1.87 -10.04 -7.23
CA GLY A 52 -0.63 -10.09 -7.99
C GLY A 52 0.59 -9.75 -7.14
N SER A 53 0.48 -8.71 -6.30
CA SER A 53 1.52 -8.32 -5.34
C SER A 53 1.84 -9.45 -4.37
N VAL A 54 0.83 -10.04 -3.71
CA VAL A 54 1.02 -11.15 -2.77
C VAL A 54 1.66 -12.37 -3.45
N THR A 55 1.19 -12.74 -4.64
CA THR A 55 1.73 -13.90 -5.37
C THR A 55 3.11 -13.67 -5.95
N SER A 56 3.48 -12.43 -6.26
CA SER A 56 4.85 -12.08 -6.64
C SER A 56 5.79 -12.14 -5.44
N TYR A 57 5.29 -11.70 -4.29
CA TYR A 57 6.11 -11.38 -3.16
C TYR A 57 6.27 -12.54 -2.17
N TRP A 58 5.30 -13.45 -2.09
CA TRP A 58 5.37 -14.59 -1.17
C TRP A 58 5.27 -15.90 -1.93
N ASP A 59 5.95 -16.93 -1.42
CA ASP A 59 5.66 -18.29 -1.86
C ASP A 59 4.34 -18.74 -1.24
N VAL A 60 3.30 -18.75 -2.07
CA VAL A 60 1.94 -19.12 -1.71
C VAL A 60 1.66 -20.63 -1.89
N ARG A 61 2.64 -21.40 -2.40
CA ARG A 61 2.50 -22.84 -2.69
C ARG A 61 3.49 -23.73 -1.95
N GLY A 62 4.58 -23.19 -1.41
CA GLY A 62 5.64 -23.93 -0.75
C GLY A 62 5.17 -24.85 0.37
N SER A 63 4.26 -24.39 1.24
CA SER A 63 3.72 -25.19 2.35
C SER A 63 2.20 -25.41 2.27
N ALA A 64 1.70 -26.46 2.94
CA ALA A 64 0.26 -26.72 3.05
C ALA A 64 -0.48 -25.57 3.78
N GLY A 65 0.15 -25.00 4.82
CA GLY A 65 -0.37 -23.85 5.56
C GLY A 65 -0.43 -22.57 4.72
N SER A 66 0.55 -22.36 3.84
CA SER A 66 0.58 -21.27 2.86
C SER A 66 -0.55 -21.39 1.85
N ARG A 67 -0.73 -22.57 1.26
CA ARG A 67 -1.80 -22.86 0.29
C ARG A 67 -3.19 -22.61 0.87
N ALA A 68 -3.45 -23.10 2.08
CA ALA A 68 -4.74 -22.90 2.73
C ALA A 68 -5.00 -21.42 3.05
N SER A 69 -3.98 -20.69 3.50
CA SER A 69 -4.06 -19.27 3.83
C SER A 69 -4.28 -18.40 2.59
N PHE A 70 -3.53 -18.68 1.52
CA PHE A 70 -3.68 -18.00 0.24
C PHE A 70 -5.04 -18.28 -0.39
N ARG A 71 -5.53 -19.52 -0.32
CA ARG A 71 -6.88 -19.87 -0.82
C ARG A 71 -7.96 -19.07 -0.10
N ARG A 72 -7.89 -18.92 1.23
CA ARG A 72 -8.82 -18.06 1.97
C ARG A 72 -8.74 -16.60 1.52
N TYR A 73 -7.53 -16.07 1.33
CA TYR A 73 -7.33 -14.71 0.86
C TYR A 73 -7.91 -14.50 -0.55
N LEU A 74 -7.65 -15.45 -1.47
CA LEU A 74 -8.22 -15.45 -2.81
C LEU A 74 -9.75 -15.43 -2.77
N TRP A 75 -10.38 -16.29 -1.96
CA TRP A 75 -11.83 -16.32 -1.82
C TRP A 75 -12.41 -15.01 -1.25
N VAL A 76 -11.70 -14.37 -0.31
CA VAL A 76 -12.12 -13.06 0.21
C VAL A 76 -12.07 -12.00 -0.90
N VAL A 77 -10.98 -11.94 -1.68
CA VAL A 77 -10.86 -10.95 -2.76
C VAL A 77 -11.90 -11.21 -3.85
N LEU A 78 -12.07 -12.45 -4.30
CA LEU A 78 -13.08 -12.82 -5.29
C LEU A 78 -14.51 -12.55 -4.78
N GLY A 79 -14.77 -12.78 -3.50
CA GLY A 79 -16.05 -12.44 -2.88
C GLY A 79 -16.32 -10.93 -2.91
N ILE A 80 -15.32 -10.10 -2.62
CA ILE A 80 -15.43 -8.64 -2.70
C ILE A 80 -15.57 -8.18 -4.15
N GLU A 81 -14.87 -8.80 -5.11
CA GLU A 81 -15.05 -8.55 -6.56
C GLU A 81 -16.46 -8.91 -7.04
N ALA A 82 -17.04 -10.01 -6.54
CA ALA A 82 -18.42 -10.36 -6.84
C ALA A 82 -19.41 -9.33 -6.27
N LEU A 83 -19.18 -8.83 -5.05
CA LEU A 83 -19.96 -7.74 -4.49
C LEU A 83 -19.81 -6.45 -5.30
N ALA A 84 -18.61 -6.15 -5.81
CA ALA A 84 -18.36 -5.02 -6.70
C ALA A 84 -19.06 -5.19 -8.07
N ALA A 85 -19.16 -6.42 -8.58
CA ALA A 85 -19.93 -6.72 -9.79
C ALA A 85 -21.42 -6.46 -9.59
N ILE A 86 -21.98 -6.88 -8.45
CA ILE A 86 -23.37 -6.57 -8.10
C ILE A 86 -23.55 -5.05 -7.97
N ALA A 87 -22.63 -4.37 -7.28
CA ALA A 87 -22.65 -2.93 -7.10
C ALA A 87 -22.63 -2.16 -8.43
N ILE A 88 -21.78 -2.53 -9.38
CA ILE A 88 -21.71 -1.84 -10.68
C ILE A 88 -22.94 -2.13 -11.56
N VAL A 89 -23.56 -3.31 -11.44
CA VAL A 89 -24.83 -3.64 -12.11
C VAL A 89 -25.97 -2.82 -11.53
N VAL A 90 -26.10 -2.76 -10.20
CA VAL A 90 -27.10 -1.92 -9.52
C VAL A 90 -26.90 -0.45 -9.90
N TYR A 91 -25.66 0.03 -9.90
CA TYR A 91 -25.32 1.37 -10.38
C TYR A 91 -25.79 1.58 -11.81
N SER A 92 -25.47 0.67 -12.73
CA SER A 92 -25.84 0.78 -14.14
C SER A 92 -27.35 0.88 -14.35
N VAL A 93 -28.13 0.06 -13.64
CA VAL A 93 -29.60 0.08 -13.69
C VAL A 93 -30.15 1.39 -13.13
N MET A 94 -29.67 1.83 -11.97
CA MET A 94 -30.17 3.03 -11.30
C MET A 94 -29.76 4.32 -12.00
N ALA A 95 -28.55 4.37 -12.56
CA ALA A 95 -28.03 5.53 -13.29
C ALA A 95 -28.47 5.57 -14.76
N GLY A 96 -29.12 4.52 -15.25
CA GLY A 96 -29.58 4.42 -16.65
C GLY A 96 -28.43 4.31 -17.65
N THR A 97 -27.31 3.69 -17.27
CA THR A 97 -26.15 3.57 -18.17
C THR A 97 -26.37 2.47 -19.23
N PRO A 98 -25.64 2.51 -20.35
CA PRO A 98 -25.74 1.48 -21.39
C PRO A 98 -25.40 0.07 -20.87
N ILE A 99 -26.05 -0.96 -21.41
CA ILE A 99 -25.87 -2.35 -20.94
C ILE A 99 -24.42 -2.88 -21.05
N TRP A 100 -23.62 -2.35 -21.97
CA TRP A 100 -22.22 -2.71 -22.13
C TRP A 100 -21.34 -2.17 -20.99
N PHE A 101 -21.78 -1.13 -20.29
CA PHE A 101 -21.02 -0.44 -19.25
C PHE A 101 -20.60 -1.38 -18.11
N PRO A 102 -21.51 -2.06 -17.38
CA PRO A 102 -21.11 -2.98 -16.31
C PRO A 102 -20.31 -4.18 -16.84
N ILE A 103 -20.55 -4.62 -18.09
CA ILE A 103 -19.81 -5.71 -18.73
C ILE A 103 -18.33 -5.34 -18.84
N VAL A 104 -18.00 -4.11 -19.26
CA VAL A 104 -16.61 -3.65 -19.38
C VAL A 104 -15.88 -3.68 -18.04
N PHE A 105 -16.50 -3.21 -16.94
CA PHE A 105 -15.87 -3.24 -15.62
C PHE A 105 -15.66 -4.67 -15.10
N ILE A 106 -16.66 -5.54 -15.27
CA ILE A 106 -16.58 -6.94 -14.80
C ILE A 106 -15.53 -7.72 -15.61
N VAL A 107 -15.56 -7.61 -16.95
CA VAL A 107 -14.59 -8.27 -17.83
C VAL A 107 -13.20 -7.71 -17.59
N GLY A 108 -13.07 -6.38 -17.48
CA GLY A 108 -11.81 -5.71 -17.17
C GLY A 108 -11.23 -6.16 -15.83
N GLY A 109 -12.05 -6.20 -14.79
CA GLY A 109 -11.68 -6.73 -13.47
C GLY A 109 -11.20 -8.18 -13.55
N ALA A 110 -11.97 -9.06 -14.20
CA ALA A 110 -11.59 -10.47 -14.37
C ALA A 110 -10.27 -10.63 -15.14
N VAL A 111 -10.07 -9.86 -16.21
CA VAL A 111 -8.81 -9.84 -16.98
C VAL A 111 -7.65 -9.39 -16.09
N LEU A 112 -7.84 -8.32 -15.30
CA LEU A 112 -6.83 -7.86 -14.34
C LEU A 112 -6.54 -8.93 -13.29
N THR A 113 -7.54 -9.66 -12.77
CA THR A 113 -7.33 -10.76 -11.82
C THR A 113 -6.47 -11.86 -12.41
N VAL A 114 -6.77 -12.29 -13.64
CA VAL A 114 -5.99 -13.30 -14.36
C VAL A 114 -4.56 -12.80 -14.64
N ALA A 115 -4.42 -11.56 -15.12
CA ALA A 115 -3.13 -10.93 -15.39
C ALA A 115 -2.30 -10.79 -14.10
N GLY A 116 -2.89 -10.32 -13.00
CA GLY A 116 -2.24 -10.18 -11.71
C GLY A 116 -1.71 -11.52 -11.19
N LEU A 117 -2.52 -12.58 -11.25
CA LEU A 117 -2.11 -13.92 -10.82
C LEU A 117 -1.04 -14.54 -11.72
N THR A 118 -1.05 -14.28 -13.03
CA THR A 118 -0.07 -14.82 -13.98
C THR A 118 1.26 -14.07 -13.92
N ILE A 119 1.22 -12.74 -14.03
CA ILE A 119 2.38 -11.85 -13.93
C ILE A 119 3.03 -11.99 -12.56
N GLY A 120 2.24 -12.01 -11.48
CA GLY A 120 2.75 -12.19 -10.12
C GLY A 120 3.57 -13.47 -10.00
N ARG A 121 3.05 -14.60 -10.51
CA ARG A 121 3.78 -15.89 -10.52
C ARG A 121 5.02 -15.86 -11.40
N ALA A 122 4.94 -15.26 -12.58
CA ALA A 122 6.08 -15.14 -13.49
C ALA A 122 7.21 -14.32 -12.84
N LEU A 123 6.85 -13.21 -12.18
CA LEU A 123 7.79 -12.36 -11.47
C LEU A 123 8.43 -13.09 -10.28
N HIS A 124 7.64 -13.86 -9.52
CA HIS A 124 8.14 -14.68 -8.43
C HIS A 124 9.20 -15.69 -8.91
N ARG A 125 8.90 -16.42 -9.98
CA ARG A 125 9.84 -17.40 -10.59
C ARG A 125 11.11 -16.71 -11.09
N HIS A 126 10.98 -15.55 -11.71
CA HIS A 126 12.13 -14.78 -12.17
C HIS A 126 13.00 -14.31 -11.01
N GLU A 127 12.40 -13.83 -9.91
CA GLU A 127 13.15 -13.44 -8.71
C GLU A 127 13.83 -14.63 -8.03
N GLN A 128 13.20 -15.81 -7.99
CA GLN A 128 13.84 -17.04 -7.49
C GLN A 128 15.03 -17.48 -8.35
N ALA A 129 14.93 -17.32 -9.67
CA ALA A 129 16.02 -17.66 -10.60
C ALA A 129 17.20 -16.68 -10.54
N HIS A 130 16.99 -15.46 -10.04
CA HIS A 130 18.02 -14.43 -9.95
C HIS A 130 18.04 -13.80 -8.54
N PRO A 131 18.54 -14.53 -7.52
CA PRO A 131 18.66 -14.01 -6.16
C PRO A 131 19.56 -12.78 -6.14
N ARG A 132 19.16 -11.73 -5.43
CA ARG A 132 19.99 -10.52 -5.30
C ARG A 132 20.93 -10.66 -4.10
N ALA A 133 22.17 -10.20 -4.26
CA ALA A 133 23.22 -10.27 -3.22
C ALA A 133 22.87 -9.53 -1.91
N ASP A 134 21.95 -8.55 -1.95
CA ASP A 134 21.55 -7.70 -0.81
C ASP A 134 20.45 -8.30 0.11
N GLU A 135 20.13 -9.59 -0.05
CA GLU A 135 19.05 -10.26 0.71
C GLU A 135 19.47 -10.84 2.06
N SER A 136 20.76 -10.80 2.41
CA SER A 136 21.23 -11.28 3.71
C SER A 136 20.66 -10.45 4.87
N TRP A 137 20.24 -11.14 5.94
CA TRP A 137 19.70 -10.50 7.12
C TRP A 137 20.77 -9.63 7.78
N ARG A 138 20.41 -8.38 8.07
CA ARG A 138 21.22 -7.48 8.90
C ARG A 138 20.32 -6.54 9.69
N PRO A 139 20.68 -6.18 10.93
CA PRO A 139 19.96 -5.18 11.69
C PRO A 139 19.87 -3.85 10.92
N VAL A 140 18.71 -3.18 11.01
CA VAL A 140 18.53 -1.89 10.35
C VAL A 140 19.29 -0.82 11.15
N SER A 141 20.29 -0.21 10.53
CA SER A 141 21.09 0.82 11.19
C SER A 141 20.34 2.16 11.27
N ARG A 142 20.60 2.95 12.32
CA ARG A 142 20.03 4.29 12.46
C ARG A 142 20.41 5.21 11.29
N HIS A 143 21.63 5.04 10.76
CA HIS A 143 22.12 5.81 9.62
C HIS A 143 21.40 5.44 8.31
N GLU A 144 21.02 4.17 8.13
CA GLU A 144 20.18 3.77 6.99
C GLU A 144 18.79 4.41 7.09
N VAL A 145 18.18 4.44 8.27
CA VAL A 145 16.88 5.11 8.50
C VAL A 145 16.99 6.61 8.25
N SER A 146 18.00 7.29 8.79
CA SER A 146 18.14 8.74 8.62
C SER A 146 18.36 9.14 7.15
N ARG A 147 19.17 8.39 6.40
CA ARG A 147 19.38 8.62 4.96
C ARG A 147 18.08 8.45 4.17
N LYS A 148 17.28 7.45 4.52
CA LYS A 148 15.97 7.18 3.91
C LYS A 148 14.97 8.29 4.21
N VAL A 149 14.91 8.76 5.46
CA VAL A 149 14.09 9.90 5.88
C VAL A 149 14.52 11.19 5.20
N LEU A 150 15.83 11.43 5.08
CA LEU A 150 16.37 12.57 4.35
C LEU A 150 15.94 12.54 2.88
N GLY A 151 16.00 11.37 2.22
CA GLY A 151 15.50 11.22 0.84
C GLY A 151 14.02 11.59 0.69
N ILE A 152 13.18 11.19 1.64
CA ILE A 152 11.74 11.56 1.67
C ILE A 152 11.58 13.08 1.84
N ALA A 153 12.31 13.69 2.78
CA ALA A 153 12.26 15.12 3.05
C ALA A 153 12.77 15.96 1.85
N VAL A 154 13.88 15.55 1.23
CA VAL A 154 14.42 16.19 0.02
C VAL A 154 13.43 16.10 -1.13
N THR A 155 12.78 14.94 -1.31
CA THR A 155 11.77 14.77 -2.36
C THR A 155 10.55 15.64 -2.10
N PHE A 156 10.11 15.74 -0.86
CA PHE A 156 9.04 16.66 -0.46
C PHE A 156 9.39 18.11 -0.85
N VAL A 157 10.56 18.60 -0.42
CA VAL A 157 11.00 19.98 -0.69
C VAL A 157 11.16 20.22 -2.20
N ALA A 158 11.77 19.28 -2.94
CA ALA A 158 11.95 19.40 -4.38
C ALA A 158 10.61 19.49 -5.12
N ILE A 159 9.67 18.59 -4.83
CA ILE A 159 8.34 18.60 -5.47
C ILE A 159 7.54 19.83 -5.04
N PHE A 160 7.68 20.28 -3.79
CA PHE A 160 7.05 21.51 -3.32
C PHE A 160 7.53 22.72 -4.12
N ILE A 161 8.85 22.89 -4.28
CA ILE A 161 9.44 23.98 -5.07
C ILE A 161 8.98 23.89 -6.53
N VAL A 162 9.05 22.71 -7.15
CA VAL A 162 8.58 22.50 -8.52
C VAL A 162 7.09 22.84 -8.66
N GLY A 163 6.26 22.41 -7.70
CA GLY A 163 4.84 22.73 -7.66
C GLY A 163 4.57 24.23 -7.61
N LEU A 164 5.32 24.98 -6.78
CA LEU A 164 5.22 26.44 -6.72
C LEU A 164 5.62 27.10 -8.04
N VAL A 165 6.72 26.66 -8.65
CA VAL A 165 7.19 27.23 -9.93
C VAL A 165 6.20 26.94 -11.05
N VAL A 166 5.77 25.69 -11.22
CA VAL A 166 4.84 25.29 -12.27
C VAL A 166 3.50 26.00 -12.12
N PHE A 167 2.94 26.04 -10.91
CA PHE A 167 1.65 26.67 -10.69
C PHE A 167 1.74 28.21 -10.77
N GLY A 168 2.85 28.80 -10.35
CA GLY A 168 3.13 30.23 -10.54
C GLY A 168 3.24 30.63 -12.01
N LEU A 169 3.88 29.80 -12.84
CA LEU A 169 3.98 30.02 -14.29
C LEU A 169 2.64 29.85 -15.00
N LEU A 170 1.87 28.81 -14.67
CA LEU A 170 0.54 28.57 -15.25
C LEU A 170 -0.49 29.61 -14.80
N GLY A 171 -0.36 30.15 -13.59
CA GLY A 171 -1.22 31.20 -13.06
C GLY A 171 -0.92 32.60 -13.61
N ALA A 172 0.22 32.80 -14.28
CA ALA A 172 0.58 34.10 -14.84
C ALA A 172 -0.26 34.48 -16.06
N SER A 173 -0.90 33.51 -16.74
CA SER A 173 -1.69 33.75 -17.96
C SER A 173 -3.17 34.07 -17.70
N ASP A 174 -3.78 33.54 -16.64
CA ASP A 174 -5.24 33.61 -16.39
C ASP A 174 -5.62 34.48 -15.18
N GLY A 175 -4.68 35.30 -14.69
CA GLY A 175 -4.80 36.06 -13.44
C GLY A 175 -4.18 35.31 -12.26
N ALA A 176 -3.36 36.02 -11.49
CA ALA A 176 -2.53 35.41 -10.44
C ALA A 176 -3.40 34.63 -9.44
N PRO A 177 -3.23 33.29 -9.31
CA PRO A 177 -3.93 32.52 -8.31
C PRO A 177 -3.59 33.04 -6.93
N SER A 178 -4.54 32.95 -5.99
CA SER A 178 -4.28 33.32 -4.60
C SER A 178 -3.06 32.57 -4.08
N LEU A 179 -2.17 33.24 -3.34
CA LEU A 179 -0.96 32.62 -2.79
C LEU A 179 -1.29 31.38 -1.93
N GLY A 180 -2.46 31.38 -1.29
CA GLY A 180 -2.99 30.22 -0.56
C GLY A 180 -3.30 29.01 -1.46
N ASP A 181 -3.89 29.22 -2.64
CA ASP A 181 -4.13 28.15 -3.61
C ASP A 181 -2.83 27.54 -4.13
N GLN A 182 -1.84 28.39 -4.43
CA GLN A 182 -0.52 27.94 -4.91
C GLN A 182 0.19 27.08 -3.85
N LEU A 183 0.23 27.55 -2.60
CA LEU A 183 0.83 26.82 -1.48
C LEU A 183 0.13 25.49 -1.22
N THR A 184 -1.21 25.48 -1.22
CA THR A 184 -1.99 24.28 -0.93
C THR A 184 -1.82 23.22 -2.03
N PHE A 185 -1.81 23.64 -3.29
CA PHE A 185 -1.56 22.76 -4.43
C PHE A 185 -0.14 22.19 -4.39
N ALA A 186 0.89 23.03 -4.22
CA ALA A 186 2.27 22.56 -4.09
C ALA A 186 2.44 21.59 -2.91
N PHE A 187 1.79 21.87 -1.77
CA PHE A 187 1.78 20.99 -0.60
C PHE A 187 1.13 19.63 -0.88
N GLN A 188 0.01 19.61 -1.61
CA GLN A 188 -0.66 18.37 -2.02
C GLN A 188 0.26 17.49 -2.88
N PHE A 189 0.92 18.05 -3.89
CA PHE A 189 1.84 17.29 -4.73
C PHE A 189 3.07 16.83 -3.95
N ALA A 190 3.63 17.68 -3.09
CA ALA A 190 4.78 17.35 -2.27
C ALA A 190 4.48 16.20 -1.30
N THR A 191 3.33 16.22 -0.64
CA THR A 191 2.90 15.15 0.29
C THR A 191 2.70 13.82 -0.44
N ILE A 192 2.03 13.82 -1.61
CA ILE A 192 1.84 12.61 -2.43
C ILE A 192 3.20 12.07 -2.91
N GLY A 193 4.07 12.93 -3.44
CA GLY A 193 5.40 12.53 -3.91
C GLY A 193 6.30 11.99 -2.80
N ALA A 194 6.23 12.60 -1.61
CA ALA A 194 6.92 12.10 -0.42
C ALA A 194 6.37 10.75 0.04
N ALA A 195 5.05 10.55 0.00
CA ALA A 195 4.43 9.25 0.30
C ALA A 195 4.91 8.16 -0.67
N LEU A 196 4.93 8.44 -1.97
CA LEU A 196 5.46 7.50 -2.98
C LEU A 196 6.93 7.18 -2.73
N THR A 197 7.74 8.18 -2.40
CA THR A 197 9.15 8.00 -2.04
C THR A 197 9.31 7.12 -0.80
N ALA A 198 8.49 7.33 0.23
CA ALA A 198 8.49 6.50 1.43
C ALA A 198 8.14 5.04 1.11
N ILE A 199 7.17 4.80 0.22
CA ILE A 199 6.86 3.44 -0.25
C ILE A 199 8.07 2.83 -0.96
N LEU A 200 8.65 3.53 -1.93
CA LEU A 200 9.81 3.05 -2.72
C LEU A 200 11.01 2.70 -1.82
N VAL A 201 11.29 3.57 -0.86
CA VAL A 201 12.41 3.43 0.07
C VAL A 201 12.20 2.29 1.07
N SER A 202 10.94 1.91 1.33
CA SER A 202 10.57 0.76 2.17
C SER A 202 10.68 -0.60 1.45
N VAL A 203 10.71 -0.65 0.12
CA VAL A 203 10.77 -1.90 -0.66
C VAL A 203 11.96 -2.78 -0.28
N PRO A 204 13.20 -2.26 -0.17
CA PRO A 204 14.35 -3.08 0.24
C PRO A 204 14.20 -3.62 1.67
N LEU A 205 13.58 -2.87 2.58
CA LEU A 205 13.36 -3.30 3.96
C LEU A 205 12.36 -4.45 4.02
N ASN A 206 11.27 -4.34 3.26
CA ASN A 206 10.34 -5.45 3.09
C ASN A 206 11.07 -6.68 2.55
N ARG A 207 11.91 -6.55 1.52
CA ARG A 207 12.63 -7.69 0.94
C ARG A 207 13.53 -8.40 1.94
N ARG A 208 14.25 -7.66 2.78
CA ARG A 208 15.01 -8.23 3.90
C ARG A 208 14.12 -8.97 4.90
N LEU A 209 12.92 -8.44 5.19
CA LEU A 209 11.94 -9.14 6.02
C LEU A 209 11.52 -10.48 5.40
N ARG A 210 11.31 -10.51 4.08
CA ARG A 210 10.95 -11.74 3.36
C ARG A 210 12.06 -12.79 3.44
N SER A 211 13.31 -12.42 3.20
CA SER A 211 14.45 -13.36 3.26
C SER A 211 14.64 -13.93 4.67
N THR A 212 14.37 -13.12 5.70
CA THR A 212 14.45 -13.53 7.11
C THR A 212 13.49 -14.67 7.47
N VAL A 213 12.28 -14.67 6.89
CA VAL A 213 11.20 -15.61 7.23
C VAL A 213 11.09 -16.73 6.18
N GLY A 214 12.09 -16.87 5.30
CA GLY A 214 12.14 -17.93 4.28
C GLY A 214 11.15 -17.74 3.13
N GLY A 215 10.53 -16.57 2.99
CA GLY A 215 9.63 -16.26 1.88
C GLY A 215 8.28 -16.98 1.89
N ASP A 216 7.97 -17.82 2.88
CA ASP A 216 6.68 -18.51 2.99
C ASP A 216 5.59 -17.60 3.62
N PHE A 217 4.48 -17.43 2.92
CA PHE A 217 3.30 -16.69 3.39
C PHE A 217 2.70 -17.29 4.68
N GLY A 218 2.76 -18.62 4.83
CA GLY A 218 2.29 -19.30 6.04
C GLY A 218 3.11 -18.91 7.26
N THR A 219 4.43 -19.04 7.14
CA THR A 219 5.39 -18.76 8.23
C THR A 219 5.33 -17.31 8.69
N ILE A 220 5.29 -16.33 7.78
CA ILE A 220 5.18 -14.91 8.20
C ILE A 220 3.87 -14.60 8.91
N ARG A 221 2.76 -15.25 8.53
CA ARG A 221 1.48 -15.05 9.22
C ARG A 221 1.53 -15.62 10.64
N THR A 222 2.18 -16.76 10.83
CA THR A 222 2.36 -17.36 12.15
C THR A 222 3.30 -16.52 13.01
N VAL A 223 4.47 -16.16 12.50
CA VAL A 223 5.43 -15.27 13.17
C VAL A 223 4.79 -13.92 13.50
N GLY A 224 4.07 -13.32 12.56
CA GLY A 224 3.35 -12.06 12.78
C GLY A 224 2.26 -12.16 13.85
N LYS A 225 1.57 -13.30 13.98
CA LYS A 225 0.59 -13.53 15.06
C LYS A 225 1.28 -13.64 16.42
N VAL A 226 2.43 -14.29 16.50
CA VAL A 226 3.19 -14.42 17.75
C VAL A 226 3.72 -13.04 18.17
N VAL A 227 4.49 -12.38 17.29
CA VAL A 227 5.17 -11.11 17.60
C VAL A 227 4.20 -9.92 17.76
N LEU A 228 3.22 -9.77 16.87
CA LEU A 228 2.31 -8.60 16.89
C LEU A 228 1.00 -8.89 17.63
N GLY A 229 0.55 -10.14 17.60
CA GLY A 229 -0.70 -10.59 18.22
C GLY A 229 -0.55 -11.07 19.65
N ASN A 230 0.68 -11.26 20.15
CA ASN A 230 0.98 -11.86 21.46
C ASN A 230 0.26 -13.20 21.68
N LYS A 231 0.19 -14.01 20.63
CA LYS A 231 -0.44 -15.34 20.70
C LYS A 231 0.60 -16.39 21.01
N GLU A 232 0.31 -17.22 22.01
CA GLU A 232 1.08 -18.42 22.33
C GLU A 232 0.83 -19.46 21.21
N VAL A 233 1.74 -19.51 20.26
CA VAL A 233 1.83 -20.58 19.28
C VAL A 233 3.20 -21.19 19.49
N GLU A 234 3.25 -22.50 19.73
CA GLU A 234 4.53 -23.21 19.84
C GLU A 234 5.29 -23.06 18.51
N LEU A 235 6.42 -22.37 18.59
CA LEU A 235 7.37 -22.23 17.50
C LEU A 235 8.57 -23.13 17.80
N ASP A 236 9.03 -23.85 16.79
CA ASP A 236 10.33 -24.52 16.82
C ASP A 236 11.47 -23.50 16.97
N HIS A 237 12.67 -23.98 17.29
CA HIS A 237 13.81 -23.10 17.55
C HIS A 237 14.14 -22.20 16.34
N ALA A 238 14.02 -22.74 15.11
CA ALA A 238 14.19 -21.96 13.88
C ALA A 238 13.11 -20.86 13.73
N GLY A 239 11.86 -21.15 14.09
CA GLY A 239 10.76 -20.20 14.11
C GLY A 239 10.91 -19.11 15.16
N GLN A 240 11.50 -19.42 16.32
CA GLN A 240 11.82 -18.43 17.36
C GLN A 240 12.92 -17.44 16.89
N VAL A 241 13.98 -17.94 16.25
CA VAL A 241 15.02 -17.09 15.65
C VAL A 241 14.44 -16.21 14.54
N ALA A 242 13.62 -16.77 13.66
CA ALA A 242 12.93 -16.00 12.62
C ALA A 242 11.98 -14.94 13.21
N ALA A 243 11.30 -15.23 14.32
CA ALA A 243 10.44 -14.29 15.03
C ALA A 243 11.22 -13.15 15.68
N ALA A 244 12.37 -13.43 16.29
CA ALA A 244 13.26 -12.40 16.83
C ALA A 244 13.80 -11.49 15.71
N LYS A 245 14.28 -12.08 14.60
CA LYS A 245 14.73 -11.33 13.42
C LYS A 245 13.61 -10.51 12.77
N TYR A 246 12.38 -11.02 12.76
CA TYR A 246 11.19 -10.28 12.30
C TYR A 246 10.87 -9.09 13.24
N ALA A 247 10.91 -9.30 14.55
CA ALA A 247 10.59 -8.31 15.57
C ALA A 247 11.54 -7.09 15.57
N THR A 248 12.78 -7.27 15.11
CA THR A 248 13.75 -6.16 14.99
C THR A 248 13.53 -5.28 13.76
N ILE A 249 13.06 -5.85 12.64
CA ILE A 249 12.87 -5.13 11.37
C ILE A 249 11.46 -4.51 11.26
N ILE A 250 10.43 -5.23 11.72
CA ILE A 250 9.03 -4.84 11.54
C ILE A 250 8.67 -3.46 12.13
N PRO A 251 9.23 -2.97 13.26
CA PRO A 251 8.91 -1.64 13.78
C PRO A 251 9.31 -0.53 12.80
N THR A 252 10.42 -0.71 12.10
CA THR A 252 10.91 0.26 11.11
C THR A 252 10.02 0.27 9.87
N ILE A 253 9.61 -0.91 9.38
CA ILE A 253 8.67 -1.03 8.26
C ILE A 253 7.33 -0.38 8.60
N LEU A 254 6.77 -0.68 9.79
CA LEU A 254 5.54 -0.07 10.27
C LEU A 254 5.67 1.45 10.46
N GLY A 255 6.86 1.94 10.84
CA GLY A 255 7.16 3.37 10.89
C GLY A 255 7.07 4.02 9.51
N PHE A 256 7.73 3.46 8.49
CA PHE A 256 7.59 3.95 7.11
C PHE A 256 6.16 3.83 6.59
N GLN A 257 5.44 2.78 6.99
CA GLN A 257 4.03 2.60 6.65
C GLN A 257 3.14 3.69 7.22
N LEU A 258 3.35 4.03 8.49
CA LEU A 258 2.68 5.14 9.13
C LEU A 258 3.01 6.46 8.43
N SER A 259 4.29 6.70 8.11
CA SER A 259 4.72 7.92 7.42
C SER A 259 4.05 8.10 6.06
N TYR A 260 4.08 7.08 5.19
CA TYR A 260 3.48 7.22 3.86
C TYR A 260 1.96 7.34 3.91
N LEU A 261 1.28 6.64 4.82
CA LEU A 261 -0.18 6.77 4.98
C LEU A 261 -0.56 8.15 5.50
N THR A 262 0.14 8.65 6.51
CA THR A 262 -0.10 10.00 7.03
C THR A 262 0.12 11.05 5.95
N LEU A 263 1.22 10.98 5.19
CA LEU A 263 1.50 11.92 4.10
C LEU A 263 0.44 11.84 2.99
N LEU A 264 0.04 10.63 2.58
CA LEU A 264 -0.96 10.43 1.55
C LEU A 264 -2.32 11.00 1.97
N TYR A 265 -2.78 10.67 3.18
CA TYR A 265 -4.07 11.15 3.69
C TYR A 265 -4.06 12.65 3.98
N LEU A 266 -2.91 13.21 4.37
CA LEU A 266 -2.76 14.65 4.53
C LEU A 266 -2.90 15.37 3.18
N GLY A 267 -2.27 14.87 2.12
CA GLY A 267 -2.42 15.41 0.77
C GLY A 267 -3.85 15.29 0.22
N LEU A 268 -4.53 14.16 0.49
CA LEU A 268 -5.95 14.00 0.14
C LEU A 268 -6.85 14.91 0.98
N GLY A 269 -6.55 15.08 2.27
CA GLY A 269 -7.31 15.95 3.17
C GLY A 269 -7.23 17.41 2.77
N THR A 270 -6.05 17.91 2.39
CA THR A 270 -5.90 19.30 1.92
C THR A 270 -6.65 19.56 0.63
N GLN A 271 -6.72 18.57 -0.28
CA GLN A 271 -7.54 18.65 -1.48
C GLN A 271 -9.03 18.86 -1.12
N GLN A 272 -9.54 18.12 -0.14
CA GLN A 272 -10.94 18.21 0.26
C GLN A 272 -11.27 19.52 0.98
N VAL A 273 -10.39 19.97 1.88
CA VAL A 273 -10.52 21.28 2.54
C VAL A 273 -10.60 22.40 1.50
N ARG A 274 -9.79 22.33 0.43
CA ARG A 274 -9.85 23.30 -0.66
C ARG A 274 -11.19 23.28 -1.41
N MET A 275 -11.76 22.09 -1.68
CA MET A 275 -13.08 22.00 -2.32
C MET A 275 -14.18 22.62 -1.46
N ILE A 276 -14.14 22.38 -0.15
CA ILE A 276 -15.09 22.94 0.83
C ILE A 276 -14.95 24.47 0.89
N LEU A 277 -13.72 24.98 1.05
CA LEU A 277 -13.46 26.43 1.08
C LEU A 277 -13.81 27.14 -0.24
N GLY A 278 -13.68 26.45 -1.38
CA GLY A 278 -14.08 26.94 -2.70
C GLY A 278 -15.59 26.93 -2.95
N GLY A 279 -16.43 26.70 -1.93
CA GLY A 279 -17.89 26.73 -2.02
C GLY A 279 -18.52 25.45 -2.55
N ARG A 280 -17.73 24.41 -2.85
CA ARG A 280 -18.23 23.08 -3.26
C ARG A 280 -18.50 22.23 -2.01
N ASN A 281 -19.40 22.73 -1.15
CA ASN A 281 -19.83 22.11 0.11
C ASN A 281 -20.82 20.96 -0.11
N GLU A 282 -20.49 20.06 -1.02
CA GLU A 282 -21.27 18.85 -1.22
C GLU A 282 -21.09 17.93 -0.01
N ALA A 283 -22.17 17.27 0.41
CA ALA A 283 -22.15 16.30 1.51
C ALA A 283 -21.07 15.22 1.33
N PHE A 284 -20.65 14.96 0.08
CA PHE A 284 -19.58 14.03 -0.27
C PHE A 284 -18.22 14.52 0.25
N ASN A 285 -17.84 15.76 -0.03
CA ASN A 285 -16.54 16.30 0.37
C ASN A 285 -16.41 16.31 1.90
N ILE A 286 -17.49 16.65 2.60
CA ILE A 286 -17.56 16.63 4.07
C ILE A 286 -17.46 15.19 4.59
N GLY A 287 -18.30 14.28 4.08
CA GLY A 287 -18.32 12.87 4.51
C GLY A 287 -16.99 12.15 4.24
N PHE A 288 -16.40 12.37 3.07
CA PHE A 288 -15.09 11.82 2.71
C PHE A 288 -13.98 12.39 3.59
N THR A 289 -13.99 13.69 3.91
CA THR A 289 -13.04 14.28 4.86
C THR A 289 -13.16 13.65 6.25
N ILE A 290 -14.38 13.49 6.77
CA ILE A 290 -14.63 12.81 8.04
C ILE A 290 -14.10 11.38 8.01
N LEU A 291 -14.35 10.65 6.92
CA LEU A 291 -13.86 9.29 6.72
C LEU A 291 -12.33 9.23 6.73
N LEU A 292 -11.63 10.13 6.01
CA LEU A 292 -10.17 10.21 6.00
C LEU A 292 -9.61 10.45 7.40
N ILE A 293 -10.21 11.38 8.15
CA ILE A 293 -9.82 11.67 9.54
C ILE A 293 -10.08 10.45 10.43
N ALA A 294 -11.26 9.83 10.33
CA ALA A 294 -11.60 8.64 11.12
C ALA A 294 -10.64 7.47 10.86
N ILE A 295 -10.26 7.26 9.60
CA ILE A 295 -9.25 6.26 9.23
C ILE A 295 -7.91 6.57 9.90
N LEU A 296 -7.43 7.83 9.85
CA LEU A 296 -6.18 8.20 10.50
C LEU A 296 -6.24 8.01 12.03
N VAL A 297 -7.32 8.48 12.66
CA VAL A 297 -7.52 8.37 14.12
C VAL A 297 -7.58 6.91 14.58
N ALA A 298 -8.15 6.01 13.77
CA ALA A 298 -8.18 4.57 14.08
C ALA A 298 -6.84 3.88 13.74
N PHE A 299 -6.21 4.24 12.62
CA PHE A 299 -5.05 3.56 12.09
C PHE A 299 -3.75 3.88 12.85
N ILE A 300 -3.54 5.14 13.23
CA ILE A 300 -2.36 5.59 13.98
C ILE A 300 -2.19 4.79 15.29
N PRO A 301 -3.17 4.75 16.22
CA PRO A 301 -3.00 4.02 17.47
C PRO A 301 -2.83 2.53 17.24
N TYR A 302 -3.54 1.95 16.27
CA TYR A 302 -3.39 0.55 15.90
C TYR A 302 -1.95 0.19 15.49
N VAL A 303 -1.32 1.00 14.64
CA VAL A 303 0.07 0.79 14.22
C VAL A 303 1.05 1.05 15.35
N VAL A 304 0.84 2.11 16.15
CA VAL A 304 1.70 2.43 17.29
C VAL A 304 1.73 1.30 18.31
N VAL A 305 0.58 0.71 18.64
CA VAL A 305 0.50 -0.45 19.55
C VAL A 305 1.29 -1.63 19.00
N ARG A 306 1.17 -1.92 17.69
CA ARG A 306 1.93 -3.00 17.04
C ARG A 306 3.44 -2.75 17.03
N ILE A 307 3.87 -1.51 16.82
CA ILE A 307 5.28 -1.11 16.92
C ILE A 307 5.80 -1.34 18.33
N ARG A 308 5.03 -0.96 19.35
CA ARG A 308 5.42 -1.18 20.77
C ARG A 308 5.56 -2.67 21.08
N ARG A 309 4.57 -3.49 20.71
CA ARG A 309 4.60 -4.95 20.92
C ARG A 309 5.81 -5.60 20.26
N ALA A 310 6.08 -5.27 19.00
CA ALA A 310 7.26 -5.78 18.30
C ALA A 310 8.57 -5.38 18.98
N ARG A 311 8.69 -4.14 19.46
CA ARG A 311 9.89 -3.67 20.20
C ARG A 311 10.07 -4.38 21.54
N THR A 312 8.98 -4.65 22.27
CA THR A 312 9.02 -5.40 23.52
C THR A 312 9.50 -6.82 23.25
N TYR A 313 8.88 -7.52 22.29
CA TYR A 313 9.28 -8.88 21.92
C TYR A 313 10.75 -8.97 21.48
N ALA A 314 11.22 -8.00 20.68
CA ALA A 314 12.62 -7.94 20.25
C ALA A 314 13.61 -7.72 21.39
N ARG A 315 13.20 -7.03 22.47
CA ARG A 315 14.04 -6.84 23.67
C ARG A 315 14.09 -8.11 24.52
N GLU A 316 12.95 -8.76 24.71
CA GLU A 316 12.83 -9.97 25.52
C GLU A 316 13.56 -11.17 24.89
N HIS A 317 13.62 -11.24 23.56
CA HIS A 317 14.22 -12.35 22.81
C HIS A 317 15.54 -11.96 22.14
N GLY A 318 16.21 -10.91 22.63
CA GLY A 318 17.48 -10.42 22.07
C GLY A 318 18.63 -11.41 22.20
N GLU A 319 18.61 -12.27 23.22
CA GLU A 319 19.65 -13.29 23.48
C GLU A 319 19.72 -14.34 22.37
N LEU A 320 18.58 -14.68 21.75
CA LEU A 320 18.50 -15.63 20.63
C LEU A 320 19.20 -15.12 19.36
N LEU A 321 19.38 -13.80 19.23
CA LEU A 321 20.11 -13.19 18.11
C LEU A 321 21.63 -13.24 18.36
N ALA A 322 22.06 -13.17 19.62
CA ALA A 322 23.47 -13.24 20.00
C ALA A 322 24.03 -14.68 19.94
N SER A 323 23.18 -15.70 20.14
CA SER A 323 23.57 -17.12 20.04
C SER A 323 23.66 -17.64 18.60
N ASP A 324 22.93 -17.04 17.66
CA ASP A 324 23.01 -17.38 16.23
C ASP A 324 24.33 -16.87 15.62
N ASP A 325 24.75 -15.65 15.97
CA ASP A 325 26.02 -15.03 15.54
C ASP A 325 27.27 -15.79 16.06
N SER A 326 27.19 -16.49 17.19
CA SER A 326 28.30 -17.27 17.75
C SER A 326 28.43 -18.69 17.17
N SER A 327 27.42 -19.16 16.44
CA SER A 327 27.42 -20.48 15.78
C SER A 327 27.97 -20.47 14.35
N TRP A 328 28.29 -19.28 13.81
CA TRP A 328 29.01 -19.14 12.55
C TRP A 328 30.50 -19.43 12.80
N PRO A 329 31.12 -20.43 12.12
CA PRO A 329 32.54 -20.65 12.29
C PRO A 329 33.27 -19.38 11.85
N ALA A 330 34.02 -18.80 12.78
CA ALA A 330 35.01 -17.79 12.46
C ALA A 330 35.85 -18.35 11.31
N SER A 331 35.68 -17.77 10.12
CA SER A 331 36.67 -17.95 9.05
C SER A 331 37.99 -17.52 9.66
N THR A 332 38.83 -18.52 9.92
CA THR A 332 40.16 -18.39 10.49
C THR A 332 41.02 -17.53 9.55
N PRO A 333 42.03 -16.84 10.12
CA PRO A 333 42.57 -15.56 9.64
C PRO A 333 43.18 -15.54 8.24
#